data_AF-A0A930WD41-F1
#
_entry.id   AF-A0A930WD41-F1
#
_cell.length_a   1.000
_cell.length_b   1.000
_cell.length_c   1.000
_cell.angle_alpha   90.00
_cell.angle_beta   90.00
_cell.angle_gamma   90.00
#
_symmetry.space_group_name_H-M   'P 1'
#
loop_
_entity.id
_entity.type
_entity.pdbx_description
1 polymer ?
#
loop_
_entity_poly.entity_id
_entity_poly.type
_entity_poly.pdbx_seq_one_letter_code
_entity_poly.pdbx_strand_id
1 'polypeptide(L)'
;MGRTTLKWEDVIQFEEVKGYGQHIWRDGDKLYYVTEEGGIAPKRVVYELPDELFALLESGERTLREVSWKVEHDFWPPTEEEIKKIKRERATERPIVLIANPKNQLLFTKEELKELMPIAEKAWIESEGKLPSGYVSPISE
;
A
#
# COMPACT_ATOMS: atom_id res chain seq x y z
N MET A 1 0.77 18.12 4.06
CA MET A 1 1.89 18.60 3.20
C MET A 1 1.37 18.97 1.82
N GLY A 2 2.09 19.79 1.05
CA GLY A 2 1.60 20.30 -0.24
C GLY A 2 2.55 20.01 -1.39
N ARG A 3 2.00 19.60 -2.53
CA ARG A 3 2.72 19.54 -3.81
C ARG A 3 3.24 20.92 -4.17
N THR A 4 4.51 21.03 -4.55
CA THR A 4 5.08 22.32 -4.94
C THR A 4 4.74 22.65 -6.39
N THR A 5 4.88 23.92 -6.76
CA THR A 5 4.80 24.36 -8.16
C THR A 5 6.12 24.20 -8.91
N LEU A 6 7.17 23.71 -8.24
CA LEU A 6 8.49 23.51 -8.83
C LEU A 6 8.44 22.36 -9.84
N LYS A 7 9.22 22.50 -10.91
CA LYS A 7 9.39 21.45 -11.91
C LYS A 7 10.70 20.71 -11.66
N TRP A 8 10.82 19.56 -12.30
CA TRP A 8 12.06 18.78 -12.28
C TRP A 8 13.26 19.59 -12.75
N GLU A 9 13.08 20.43 -13.78
CA GLU A 9 14.14 21.28 -14.33
C GLU A 9 14.67 22.30 -13.31
N ASP A 10 13.84 22.72 -12.36
CA ASP A 10 14.24 23.60 -11.26
C ASP A 10 15.00 22.81 -10.20
N VAL A 11 14.47 21.64 -9.81
CA VAL A 11 14.99 20.83 -8.71
C VAL A 11 16.33 20.16 -9.03
N ILE A 12 16.58 19.78 -10.29
CA ILE A 12 17.84 19.14 -10.67
C ILE A 12 19.07 20.06 -10.51
N GLN A 13 18.86 21.37 -10.34
CA GLN A 13 19.93 22.33 -10.04
C GLN A 13 20.32 22.35 -8.56
N PHE A 14 19.51 21.75 -7.68
CA PHE A 14 19.74 21.67 -6.24
C PHE A 14 20.76 20.57 -5.88
N GLU A 15 21.16 20.52 -4.61
CA GLU A 15 22.06 19.47 -4.12
C GLU A 15 21.31 18.14 -3.98
N GLU A 16 21.75 17.11 -4.71
CA GLU A 16 21.22 15.75 -4.53
C GLU A 16 21.69 15.16 -3.21
N VAL A 17 20.75 14.80 -2.33
CA VAL A 17 21.06 14.10 -1.09
C VAL A 17 21.37 12.63 -1.41
N LYS A 18 22.64 12.26 -1.25
CA LYS A 18 23.12 10.90 -1.53
C LYS A 18 22.48 9.87 -0.61
N GLY A 19 22.33 8.64 -1.11
CA GLY A 19 21.70 7.54 -0.38
C GLY A 19 20.22 7.30 -0.71
N TYR A 20 19.57 8.24 -1.41
CA TYR A 20 18.13 8.19 -1.71
C TYR A 20 17.80 8.09 -3.22
N GLY A 21 18.76 7.67 -4.06
CA GLY A 21 18.50 7.32 -5.46
C GLY A 21 17.86 8.44 -6.31
N GLN A 22 18.34 9.68 -6.20
CA GLN A 22 17.80 10.87 -6.89
C GLN A 22 16.37 11.27 -6.48
N HIS A 23 15.87 10.79 -5.33
CA HIS A 23 14.56 11.18 -4.81
C HIS A 23 14.57 12.38 -3.86
N ILE A 24 15.72 12.73 -3.27
CA ILE A 24 15.81 13.82 -2.27
C ILE A 24 16.80 14.88 -2.73
N TRP A 25 16.36 16.13 -2.70
CA TRP A 25 17.10 17.30 -3.17
C TRP A 25 17.04 18.41 -2.12
N ARG A 26 18.13 19.17 -1.97
CA ARG A 26 18.26 20.23 -0.95
C ARG A 26 18.57 21.59 -1.59
N ASP A 27 17.80 22.60 -1.18
CA ASP A 27 18.02 24.01 -1.49
C ASP A 27 18.12 24.80 -0.19
N GLY A 28 19.34 25.03 0.29
CA GLY A 28 19.57 25.62 1.62
C GLY A 28 18.99 24.75 2.74
N ASP A 29 18.08 25.33 3.53
CA ASP A 29 17.38 24.63 4.62
C ASP A 29 16.13 23.86 4.15
N LYS A 30 15.79 23.92 2.85
CA LYS A 30 14.60 23.24 2.32
C LYS A 30 14.97 21.93 1.66
N LEU A 31 14.15 20.91 1.92
CA LEU A 31 14.23 19.60 1.29
C LEU A 31 13.04 19.38 0.36
N TYR A 32 13.32 18.70 -0.76
CA TYR A 32 12.32 18.35 -1.75
C TYR A 32 12.39 16.85 -2.04
N TYR A 33 11.21 16.24 -2.08
CA TYR A 33 11.02 14.86 -2.52
C TYR A 33 10.53 14.84 -3.97
N VAL A 34 11.22 14.09 -4.83
CA VAL A 34 10.88 13.92 -6.24
C VAL A 34 10.43 12.49 -6.50
N THR A 35 9.25 12.35 -7.10
CA THR A 35 8.71 11.05 -7.49
C THR A 35 8.05 11.14 -8.87
N GLU A 36 7.76 9.98 -9.46
CA GLU A 36 7.07 9.86 -10.73
C GLU A 36 5.63 9.41 -10.48
N GLU A 37 4.66 10.25 -10.85
CA GLU A 37 3.24 9.96 -10.71
C GLU A 37 2.56 9.78 -12.06
N GLY A 38 1.60 8.87 -12.11
CA GLY A 38 0.81 8.57 -13.31
C GLY A 38 1.19 7.23 -13.94
N GLY A 39 0.24 6.65 -14.67
CA GLY A 39 0.39 5.33 -15.29
C GLY A 39 1.22 5.36 -16.57
N ILE A 40 0.53 5.39 -17.73
CA ILE A 40 1.14 5.19 -19.05
C ILE A 40 2.11 6.34 -19.44
N ALA A 41 1.94 7.53 -18.86
CA ALA A 41 2.82 8.68 -19.07
C ALA A 41 3.17 9.32 -17.71
N PRO A 42 4.16 8.77 -16.98
CA PRO A 42 4.54 9.29 -15.68
C PRO A 42 5.06 10.71 -15.80
N LYS A 43 4.64 11.57 -14.87
CA LYS A 43 5.14 12.94 -14.73
C LYS A 43 5.95 13.02 -13.44
N ARG A 44 7.09 13.68 -13.51
CA ARG A 44 7.84 14.01 -12.29
C ARG A 44 7.10 15.04 -11.49
N VAL A 45 6.94 14.75 -10.20
CA VAL A 45 6.26 15.58 -9.23
C VAL A 45 7.22 15.88 -8.10
N VAL A 46 7.18 17.15 -7.68
CA VAL A 46 8.02 17.66 -6.60
C VAL A 46 7.12 17.97 -5.42
N TYR A 47 7.54 17.47 -4.27
CA TYR A 47 6.92 17.73 -2.99
C TYR A 47 7.92 18.42 -2.08
N GLU A 48 7.42 19.32 -1.24
CA GLU A 48 8.21 19.82 -0.12
C GLU A 48 8.29 18.72 0.92
N LEU A 49 9.51 18.37 1.33
CA LEU A 49 9.78 17.34 2.32
C LEU A 49 10.14 18.03 3.65
N PRO A 50 9.27 17.99 4.66
CA PRO A 50 9.58 18.58 5.96
C PRO A 50 10.75 17.87 6.65
N ASP A 51 11.53 18.65 7.40
CA ASP A 51 12.69 18.15 8.15
C ASP A 51 12.31 17.02 9.11
N GLU A 52 11.12 17.06 9.70
CA GLU A 52 10.61 15.99 10.56
C GLU A 52 10.50 14.65 9.82
N LEU A 53 10.02 14.65 8.56
CA LEU A 53 9.93 13.44 7.76
C LEU A 53 11.31 12.98 7.28
N PHE A 54 12.19 13.92 6.96
CA PHE A 54 13.56 13.58 6.59
C PHE A 54 14.34 12.99 7.77
N ALA A 55 14.15 13.51 8.98
CA ALA A 55 14.77 12.96 10.20
C ALA A 55 14.34 11.51 10.45
N LEU A 56 13.09 11.14 10.16
CA LEU A 56 12.60 9.76 10.25
C LEU A 56 13.23 8.83 9.19
N LEU A 57 13.60 9.37 8.02
CA LEU A 57 14.35 8.63 7.00
C LEU A 57 15.80 8.42 7.44
N GLU A 58 16.46 9.48 7.91
CA GLU A 58 17.86 9.46 8.37
C GLU A 58 18.03 8.54 9.59
N SER A 59 17.04 8.52 10.50
CA SER A 59 17.05 7.62 11.66
C SER A 59 16.77 6.16 11.31
N GLY A 60 16.27 5.89 10.11
CA GLY A 60 15.81 4.57 9.68
C GLY A 60 14.50 4.13 10.35
N GLU A 61 13.80 5.03 11.07
CA GLU A 61 12.49 4.74 11.66
C GLU A 61 11.42 4.56 10.58
N ARG A 62 11.56 5.27 9.46
CA ARG A 62 10.68 5.15 8.29
C ARG A 62 11.48 4.92 7.03
N THR A 63 10.86 4.22 6.09
CA THR A 63 11.42 4.01 4.76
C THR A 63 11.02 5.12 3.79
N LEU A 64 11.80 5.29 2.71
CA LEU A 64 11.47 6.23 1.63
C LEU A 64 10.06 6.01 1.08
N ARG A 65 9.60 4.75 1.02
CA ARG A 65 8.26 4.39 0.58
C ARG A 65 7.17 4.90 1.52
N GLU A 66 7.38 4.78 2.83
CA GLU A 66 6.42 5.26 3.83
C GLU A 66 6.34 6.78 3.84
N VAL A 67 7.49 7.46 3.72
CA VAL A 67 7.52 8.92 3.61
C VAL A 67 6.89 9.40 2.31
N SER A 68 7.17 8.75 1.17
CA SER A 68 6.48 9.03 -0.09
C SER A 68 4.96 8.95 0.08
N TRP A 69 4.46 7.88 0.72
CA TRP A 69 3.04 7.71 0.97
C TRP A 69 2.47 8.81 1.88
N LYS A 70 3.22 9.18 2.93
CA LYS A 70 2.84 10.25 3.85
C LYS A 70 2.80 11.62 3.17
N VAL A 71 3.72 11.88 2.26
CA VAL A 71 3.78 13.13 1.47
C VAL A 71 2.62 13.19 0.46
N GLU A 72 2.29 12.09 -0.19
CA GLU A 72 1.22 12.02 -1.22
C GLU A 72 -0.18 12.04 -0.61
N HIS A 73 -0.39 11.29 0.47
CA HIS A 73 -1.72 11.03 1.03
C HIS A 73 -1.97 11.67 2.40
N ASP A 74 -0.96 12.31 3.01
CA ASP A 74 -1.02 12.96 4.32
C ASP A 74 -1.30 12.02 5.52
N PHE A 75 -1.22 10.70 5.33
CA PHE A 75 -1.25 9.68 6.40
C PHE A 75 -0.17 8.61 6.18
N TRP A 76 0.20 7.87 7.22
CA TRP A 76 1.16 6.76 7.08
C TRP A 76 0.49 5.55 6.43
N PRO A 77 1.20 4.78 5.58
CA PRO A 77 0.63 3.55 5.06
C PRO A 77 0.31 2.61 6.23
N PRO A 78 -0.76 1.80 6.13
CA PRO A 78 -1.14 0.90 7.21
C PRO A 78 -0.04 -0.13 7.46
N THR A 79 0.17 -0.45 8.73
CA THR A 79 1.07 -1.52 9.18
C THR A 79 0.60 -2.89 8.71
N GLU A 80 1.48 -3.89 8.76
CA GLU A 80 1.09 -5.26 8.39
C GLU A 80 -0.06 -5.81 9.25
N GLU A 81 -0.12 -5.44 10.54
CA GLU A 81 -1.21 -5.82 11.43
C GLU A 81 -2.53 -5.16 11.06
N GLU A 82 -2.52 -3.85 10.78
CA GLU A 82 -3.71 -3.13 10.29
C GLU A 82 -4.18 -3.69 8.94
N ILE A 83 -3.25 -4.01 8.03
CA ILE A 83 -3.58 -4.65 6.75
C ILE A 83 -4.23 -6.02 6.99
N LYS A 84 -3.71 -6.84 7.91
CA LYS A 84 -4.31 -8.14 8.26
C LYS A 84 -5.71 -7.95 8.85
N LYS A 85 -5.89 -6.97 9.74
CA LYS A 85 -7.20 -6.64 10.32
C LYS A 85 -8.20 -6.21 9.26
N ILE A 86 -7.84 -5.26 8.38
CA ILE A 86 -8.69 -4.79 7.27
C ILE A 86 -9.06 -5.95 6.33
N LYS A 87 -8.09 -6.82 5.99
CA LYS A 87 -8.35 -8.00 5.15
C LYS A 87 -9.30 -8.99 5.82
N ARG A 88 -9.13 -9.22 7.12
CA ARG A 88 -9.99 -10.09 7.93
C ARG A 88 -11.40 -9.52 7.99
N GLU A 89 -11.57 -8.25 8.34
CA GLU A 89 -12.87 -7.55 8.38
C GLU A 89 -13.59 -7.65 7.03
N ARG A 90 -12.90 -7.33 5.93
CA ARG A 90 -13.47 -7.46 4.57
C ARG A 90 -13.88 -8.90 4.24
N ALA A 91 -13.10 -9.89 4.67
CA ALA A 91 -13.41 -11.29 4.44
C ALA A 91 -14.56 -11.81 5.31
N THR A 92 -14.76 -11.24 6.50
CA THR A 92 -15.94 -11.50 7.32
C THR A 92 -17.20 -10.87 6.70
N GLU A 93 -17.12 -9.62 6.25
CA GLU A 93 -18.25 -8.91 5.63
C GLU A 93 -18.64 -9.49 4.27
N ARG A 94 -17.65 -9.92 3.47
CA ARG A 94 -17.85 -10.46 2.12
C ARG A 94 -17.07 -11.76 1.96
N PRO A 95 -17.56 -12.89 2.49
CA PRO A 95 -16.85 -14.17 2.47
C PRO A 95 -16.40 -14.65 1.10
N ILE A 96 -17.07 -14.23 0.01
CA ILE A 96 -16.67 -14.50 -1.38
C ILE A 96 -15.18 -14.20 -1.66
N VAL A 97 -14.57 -13.24 -0.96
CA VAL A 97 -13.13 -12.93 -1.12
C VAL A 97 -12.21 -14.07 -0.66
N LEU A 98 -12.68 -15.00 0.19
CA LEU A 98 -11.94 -16.19 0.62
C LEU A 98 -11.77 -17.20 -0.52
N ILE A 99 -12.66 -17.18 -1.52
CA ILE A 99 -12.53 -17.99 -2.74
C ILE A 99 -11.65 -17.27 -3.78
N ALA A 100 -11.90 -15.97 -3.99
CA ALA A 100 -11.11 -15.16 -4.94
C ALA A 100 -9.62 -15.08 -4.55
N ASN A 101 -9.32 -14.99 -3.26
CA ASN A 101 -7.95 -14.94 -2.75
C ASN A 101 -7.79 -15.91 -1.57
N PRO A 102 -7.45 -17.18 -1.83
CA PRO A 102 -7.31 -18.22 -0.81
C PRO A 102 -6.28 -17.88 0.28
N LYS A 103 -5.32 -16.98 0.03
CA LYS A 103 -4.36 -16.54 1.05
C LYS A 103 -5.03 -15.84 2.24
N ASN A 104 -6.22 -15.25 2.04
CA ASN A 104 -6.98 -14.64 3.12
C ASN A 104 -7.54 -15.68 4.11
N GLN A 105 -7.64 -16.95 3.73
CA GLN A 105 -8.08 -18.03 4.63
C GLN A 105 -7.09 -18.23 5.78
N LEU A 106 -5.80 -17.91 5.59
CA LEU A 106 -4.77 -17.96 6.63
C LEU A 106 -4.98 -16.93 7.75
N LEU A 107 -5.91 -15.99 7.59
CA LEU A 107 -6.24 -14.98 8.61
C LEU A 107 -7.28 -15.47 9.63
N PHE A 108 -7.78 -16.69 9.46
CA PHE A 108 -8.89 -17.25 10.23
C PHE A 108 -8.51 -18.60 10.84
N THR A 109 -9.16 -18.97 11.95
CA THR A 109 -9.07 -20.32 12.49
C THR A 109 -9.88 -21.32 11.66
N LYS A 110 -9.65 -22.62 11.86
CA LYS A 110 -10.42 -23.67 11.18
C LYS A 110 -11.92 -23.58 11.51
N GLU A 111 -12.26 -23.21 12.74
CA GLU A 111 -13.63 -23.04 13.22
C GLU A 111 -14.32 -21.87 12.52
N GLU A 112 -13.64 -20.72 12.41
CA GLU A 112 -14.17 -19.57 11.68
C GLU A 112 -14.37 -19.87 10.19
N LEU A 113 -13.44 -20.61 9.57
CA LEU A 113 -13.57 -21.04 8.18
C LEU A 113 -14.76 -21.99 7.98
N LYS A 114 -15.10 -22.84 8.97
CA LYS A 114 -16.30 -23.70 8.88
C LYS A 114 -17.60 -22.88 8.79
N GLU A 115 -17.63 -21.70 9.39
CA GLU A 115 -18.77 -20.79 9.29
C GLU A 115 -18.75 -19.97 8.00
N LEU A 116 -17.58 -19.45 7.60
CA LEU A 116 -17.45 -18.52 6.47
C LEU A 116 -17.43 -19.21 5.10
N MET A 117 -16.80 -20.38 4.97
CA MET A 117 -16.60 -21.03 3.67
C MET A 117 -17.91 -21.44 2.98
N PRO A 118 -18.93 -22.01 3.67
CA PRO A 118 -20.21 -22.30 3.03
C PRO A 118 -20.90 -21.04 2.46
N ILE A 119 -20.77 -19.90 3.16
CA ILE A 119 -21.30 -18.61 2.70
C ILE A 119 -20.51 -18.14 1.47
N ALA A 120 -19.19 -18.26 1.51
CA ALA A 120 -18.29 -17.87 0.43
C ALA A 120 -18.53 -18.69 -0.85
N GLU A 121 -18.66 -20.01 -0.73
CA GLU A 121 -18.92 -20.94 -1.83
C GLU A 121 -20.28 -20.66 -2.48
N LYS A 122 -21.32 -20.49 -1.65
CA LYS A 122 -22.67 -20.13 -2.13
C LYS A 122 -22.65 -18.81 -2.90
N ALA A 123 -22.08 -17.75 -2.31
CA ALA A 123 -21.99 -16.44 -2.94
C ALA A 123 -21.17 -16.49 -4.25
N TRP A 124 -20.12 -17.30 -4.30
CA TRP A 124 -19.33 -17.50 -5.51
C TRP A 124 -20.13 -18.18 -6.61
N ILE A 125 -20.85 -19.27 -6.29
CA ILE A 125 -21.70 -19.98 -7.25
C ILE A 125 -22.84 -19.08 -7.75
N GLU A 126 -23.43 -18.26 -6.89
CA GLU A 126 -24.46 -17.29 -7.28
C GLU A 126 -23.90 -16.22 -8.25
N SER A 127 -22.63 -15.83 -8.12
CA SER A 127 -21.97 -14.84 -9.00
C SER A 127 -21.44 -15.46 -10.30
N GLU A 128 -20.72 -16.57 -10.21
CA GLU A 128 -19.92 -17.16 -11.30
C GLU A 128 -20.52 -18.47 -11.86
N GLY A 129 -21.64 -18.93 -11.32
CA GLY A 129 -22.35 -20.15 -11.71
C GLY A 129 -21.73 -21.46 -11.20
N LYS A 130 -20.42 -21.49 -10.95
CA LYS A 130 -19.71 -22.66 -10.39
C LYS A 130 -18.44 -22.25 -9.64
N LEU A 131 -17.96 -23.13 -8.77
CA LEU A 131 -16.68 -22.94 -8.07
C LEU A 131 -15.50 -22.93 -9.06
N PRO A 132 -14.38 -22.24 -8.72
CA PRO A 132 -13.21 -22.19 -9.57
C PRO A 132 -12.66 -23.60 -9.87
N SER A 133 -12.08 -23.77 -11.06
CA SER A 133 -11.42 -25.03 -11.41
C SER A 133 -10.24 -25.28 -10.47
N GLY A 134 -10.16 -26.48 -9.87
CA GLY A 134 -9.13 -26.83 -8.90
C GLY A 134 -9.37 -26.27 -7.49
N TYR A 135 -10.55 -25.70 -7.22
CA TYR A 135 -10.95 -25.34 -5.87
C TYR A 135 -11.05 -26.58 -4.96
N VAL A 136 -10.41 -26.51 -3.80
CA VAL A 136 -10.49 -27.49 -2.71
C VAL A 136 -10.90 -26.73 -1.46
N SER A 137 -11.99 -27.15 -0.82
CA SER A 137 -12.48 -26.47 0.37
C SER A 137 -11.52 -26.71 1.55
N PRO A 138 -11.08 -25.66 2.27
CA PRO A 138 -10.05 -25.75 3.31
C PRO A 138 -10.54 -26.45 4.59
N ILE A 139 -11.84 -26.75 4.67
CA ILE A 139 -12.50 -27.45 5.77
C ILE A 139 -12.71 -28.94 5.47
N SER A 140 -12.42 -29.40 4.26
CA SER A 140 -12.50 -30.82 3.91
C SER A 140 -11.32 -31.54 4.55
N GLU A 141 -11.58 -32.52 5.41
CA GLU A 141 -10.60 -33.52 5.83
C GLU A 141 -10.24 -34.47 4.68
#